data_AF-A0A6B9TJD9-F1
#
_entry.id   AF-A0A6B9TJD9-F1
#
_cell.length_a   1.000
_cell.length_b   1.000
_cell.length_c   1.000
_cell.angle_alpha   90.00
_cell.angle_beta   90.00
_cell.angle_gamma   90.00
#
_symmetry.space_group_name_H-M   'P 1'
#
loop_
_entity.id
_entity.type
_entity.pdbx_description
1 polymer ?
#
loop_
_entity_poly.entity_id
_entity_poly.type
_entity_poly.pdbx_seq_one_letter_code
_entity_poly.pdbx_strand_id
1 'polypeptide(L)' 'MIDRIKYSLKIAVILAVLGSAVLFIWGMIGRMSVDWEVLRSALEGFVAFGIFGFILGFLIYDLEP' A
#
# COMPACT_ATOMS: atom_id res chain seq x y z
N MET A 1 2.74 10.73 20.41
CA MET A 1 2.59 9.32 19.99
C MET A 1 1.33 9.09 19.16
N ILE A 2 0.15 9.57 19.58
CA ILE A 2 -1.10 9.45 18.79
C ILE A 2 -0.98 10.13 17.42
N ASP A 3 -0.40 11.33 17.34
CA ASP A 3 -0.27 12.05 16.07
C ASP A 3 0.68 11.36 15.09
N ARG A 4 1.76 10.77 15.61
CA ARG A 4 2.66 9.92 14.83
C ARG A 4 1.93 8.71 14.24
N ILE A 5 1.09 8.03 15.02
CA ILE A 5 0.28 6.90 14.53
C ILE A 5 -0.69 7.36 13.44
N LYS A 6 -1.38 8.49 13.64
CA LYS A 6 -2.28 9.07 12.62
C LYS A 6 -1.55 9.40 11.33
N TYR A 7 -0.36 10.00 11.42
CA TYR A 7 0.49 10.28 10.27
C TYR A 7 0.91 8.99 9.56
N SER A 8 1.40 8.01 10.30
CA SER A 8 1.81 6.71 9.78
C SER A 8 0.67 5.98 9.07
N LEU A 9 -0.55 6.05 9.60
CA LEU A 9 -1.75 5.49 8.97
C LEU A 9 -2.08 6.18 7.64
N LYS A 10 -1.92 7.50 7.53
CA LYS A 10 -2.15 8.21 6.26
C LYS A 10 -1.18 7.70 5.18
N ILE A 11 0.11 7.62 5.51
CA ILE A 11 1.13 7.12 4.60
C ILE A 11 0.89 5.65 4.24
N ALA A 12 0.53 4.82 5.22
CA ALA A 12 0.16 3.42 5.03
C ALA A 12 -0.98 3.26 4.01
N VAL A 13 -2.06 4.02 4.17
CA VAL A 13 -3.22 3.93 3.25
C VAL A 13 -2.85 4.38 1.85
N ILE A 14 -2.10 5.47 1.71
CA ILE A 14 -1.66 5.96 0.40
C ILE A 14 -0.82 4.89 -0.32
N LEU A 15 0.17 4.32 0.38
CA LEU A 15 1.03 3.30 -0.20
C LEU A 15 0.28 1.99 -0.47
N ALA A 16 -0.63 1.57 0.41
CA ALA A 16 -1.47 0.40 0.20
C ALA A 16 -2.32 0.53 -1.09
N VAL A 17 -2.98 1.67 -1.29
CA VAL A 17 -3.79 1.92 -2.48
C VAL A 17 -2.93 1.93 -3.74
N LEU A 18 -1.77 2.61 -3.72
CA LEU A 18 -0.85 2.65 -4.86
C LEU A 18 -0.27 1.26 -5.17
N GLY A 19 0.20 0.54 -4.17
CA GLY A 19 0.73 -0.82 -4.33
C GLY A 19 -0.31 -1.79 -4.87
N SER A 20 -1.54 -1.72 -4.36
CA SER A 20 -2.67 -2.51 -4.85
C SER A 20 -2.99 -2.19 -6.31
N ALA A 21 -3.06 -0.91 -6.68
CA ALA A 21 -3.33 -0.48 -8.05
C ALA A 21 -2.23 -0.96 -9.02
N VAL A 22 -0.97 -0.84 -8.64
CA VAL A 22 0.17 -1.29 -9.47
C VAL A 22 0.10 -2.79 -9.70
N LEU A 23 -0.07 -3.59 -8.65
CA LEU A 23 -0.14 -5.05 -8.79
C LEU A 23 -1.41 -5.53 -9.50
N PHE A 24 -2.51 -4.80 -9.35
CA PHE A 24 -3.73 -5.05 -10.12
C PHE A 24 -3.50 -4.82 -11.62
N ILE A 25 -2.95 -3.66 -12.01
CA ILE A 25 -2.65 -3.34 -13.41
C ILE A 25 -1.65 -4.35 -13.99
N TRP A 26 -0.62 -4.71 -13.22
CA TRP A 26 0.35 -5.72 -13.63
C TRP A 26 -0.28 -7.09 -13.88
N GLY A 27 -1.14 -7.55 -12.95
CA GLY A 27 -1.88 -8.79 -13.10
C GLY A 27 -2.80 -8.78 -14.33
N MET A 28 -3.49 -7.66 -14.55
CA MET A 28 -4.36 -7.45 -15.72
C MET A 28 -3.59 -7.52 -17.04
N ILE A 29 -2.40 -6.91 -17.12
CA ILE A 29 -1.56 -6.98 -18.33
C ILE A 29 -1.14 -8.42 -18.64
N GLY A 30 -0.80 -9.21 -17.62
CA GLY A 30 -0.36 -10.59 -17.81
C GLY A 30 -1.47 -11.55 -18.23
N ARG A 31 -2.72 -11.30 -17.83
CA ARG A 31 -3.82 -12.27 -17.98
C ARG A 31 -4.99 -11.81 -18.84
N MET A 32 -5.08 -10.52 -19.13
CA MET A 32 -6.18 -9.89 -19.87
C MET A 32 -7.59 -10.23 -19.33
N SER A 33 -7.70 -10.58 -18.04
CA SER A 33 -8.96 -10.88 -17.36
C SER A 33 -8.86 -10.56 -15.87
N VAL A 34 -9.99 -10.22 -15.26
CA VAL A 34 -10.10 -9.99 -13.80
C VAL A 34 -10.41 -11.34 -13.15
N ASP A 35 -9.39 -12.18 -13.00
CA ASP A 35 -9.51 -13.45 -12.31
C ASP A 35 -9.11 -13.36 -10.83
N TRP A 36 -9.29 -14.47 -10.11
CA TRP A 36 -8.99 -14.53 -8.68
C TRP A 36 -7.52 -14.23 -8.37
N GLU A 37 -6.60 -14.58 -9.28
CA GLU A 37 -5.17 -14.39 -9.05
C GLU A 37 -4.78 -12.92 -9.22
N VAL A 38 -5.41 -12.17 -10.14
CA VAL A 38 -5.25 -10.70 -10.22
C VAL A 38 -5.77 -10.03 -8.95
N LEU A 39 -6.94 -10.42 -8.45
CA LEU A 39 -7.51 -9.87 -7.22
C LEU A 39 -6.64 -10.20 -6.00
N ARG A 40 -6.13 -11.43 -5.91
CA ARG A 40 -5.21 -11.85 -4.86
C ARG A 40 -3.92 -11.06 -4.90
N SER A 41 -3.32 -10.88 -6.08
CA SER A 41 -2.11 -10.07 -6.27
C SER A 41 -2.33 -8.62 -5.82
N ALA A 42 -3.47 -8.02 -6.19
CA ALA A 42 -3.83 -6.67 -5.76
C ALA A 42 -4.00 -6.56 -4.23
N LEU A 43 -4.56 -7.58 -3.59
CA LEU A 43 -4.71 -7.65 -2.13
C LEU A 43 -3.35 -7.81 -1.43
N GLU A 44 -2.47 -8.66 -1.96
CA GLU A 44 -1.10 -8.83 -1.46
C GLU A 44 -0.34 -7.49 -1.54
N GLY A 45 -0.50 -6.74 -2.64
CA GLY A 45 0.03 -5.39 -2.79
C GLY A 45 -0.53 -4.42 -1.76
N PHE A 46 -1.83 -4.43 -1.53
CA PHE A 46 -2.46 -3.57 -0.51
C PHE A 46 -1.85 -3.79 0.87
N VAL A 47 -1.73 -5.06 1.29
CA VAL A 47 -1.21 -5.41 2.62
C VAL A 47 0.28 -5.10 2.74
N ALA A 48 1.08 -5.53 1.76
CA ALA A 48 2.53 -5.35 1.80
C ALA A 48 2.91 -3.86 1.82
N PHE A 49 2.39 -3.08 0.87
CA PHE A 49 2.68 -1.65 0.81
C PHE A 49 2.04 -0.86 1.96
N GLY A 50 0.92 -1.32 2.50
CA GLY A 50 0.33 -0.75 3.72
C GLY A 50 1.24 -0.90 4.93
N ILE A 51 1.81 -2.09 5.14
CA ILE A 51 2.76 -2.35 6.24
C ILE A 51 4.03 -1.50 6.05
N PHE A 52 4.61 -1.52 4.85
CA PHE A 52 5.81 -0.71 4.57
C PHE A 52 5.54 0.79 4.74
N GLY A 53 4.38 1.27 4.28
CA GLY A 53 4.01 2.67 4.42
C GLY A 53 3.76 3.09 5.87
N PHE A 54 3.19 2.21 6.68
CA PHE A 54 3.04 2.47 8.11
C PHE A 54 4.40 2.62 8.79
N ILE A 55 5.33 1.68 8.55
CA ILE A 55 6.68 1.72 9.12
C ILE A 55 7.42 2.98 8.64
N LEU A 56 7.37 3.28 7.34
CA LEU A 56 7.98 4.47 6.77
C LEU A 56 7.43 5.74 7.41
N GLY A 57 6.11 5.90 7.45
CA GLY A 57 5.46 7.05 8.07
C GLY A 57 5.84 7.21 9.55
N PHE A 58 6.02 6.11 10.27
CA PHE A 58 6.44 6.16 11.67
C PHE A 58 7.88 6.66 11.83
N LEU A 59 8.78 6.29 10.91
CA LEU A 59 10.18 6.68 10.92
C LEU A 59 10.40 8.13 10.46
N ILE A 60 9.65 8.59 9.46
CA ILE A 60 9.85 9.93 8.87
C ILE A 60 9.04 11.02 9.56
N TYR A 61 8.16 10.70 10.51
CA TYR A 61 7.31 11.68 11.20
C TYR A 61 8.11 12.84 11.82
N ASP A 62 9.27 12.56 12.40
CA ASP A 62 10.12 13.60 13.03
C ASP A 62 10.95 14.40 11.99
N LEU A 63 10.89 14.03 10.70
CA LEU A 63 11.53 14.76 9.59
C LEU A 63 10.59 15.77 8.94
N GLU A 64 9.29 15.71 9.25
CA GLU A 64 8.30 16.64 8.72
C GLU A 64 8.35 17.94 9.55
N PRO A 65 8.63 19.10 8.91
CA PRO A 65 8.88 20.37 9.61
C PRO A 65 7.67 20.98 10.32
#